data_AF-R2QZ85-F1
#
_entry.id   AF-R2QZ85-F1
#
_cell.length_a   1.000
_cell.length_b   1.000
_cell.length_c   1.000
_cell.angle_alpha   90.00
_cell.angle_beta   90.00
_cell.angle_gamma   90.00
#
_symmetry.space_group_name_H-M   'P 1'
#
loop_
_entity.id
_entity.type
_entity.pdbx_description
1 polymer ?
#
loop_
_entity_poly.entity_id
_entity_poly.type
_entity_poly.pdbx_seq_one_letter_code
_entity_poly.pdbx_strand_id
1 'polypeptide(L)'
;MPIYSDLREIVEKEGNEKDFQYCGYQCHIRRVGVPYSGHLCGYIEIPRVHILHGLSYDEIESFYNYELPAHYGLTFSGEVEGIQWIGFDCAHSGDLCPMYAEGFEKFRNETDTYKDMDYVEKNIKEVVDFIFAHSKEGETNA
;
A
#
# COMPACT_ATOMS: atom_id res chain seq x y z
N MET A 1 2.26 16.83 13.91
CA MET A 1 2.53 17.42 12.58
C MET A 1 1.22 17.95 12.02
N PRO A 2 1.15 19.22 11.58
CA PRO A 2 -0.02 19.78 10.90
C PRO A 2 -0.33 19.06 9.58
N ILE A 3 -1.61 19.10 9.18
CA ILE A 3 -2.09 18.67 7.86
C ILE A 3 -2.16 19.90 6.95
N TYR A 4 -1.79 19.75 5.68
CA TYR A 4 -1.99 20.81 4.68
C TYR A 4 -3.47 21.22 4.60
N SER A 5 -3.73 22.53 4.63
CA SER A 5 -5.10 23.05 4.74
C SER A 5 -6.01 22.64 3.58
N ASP A 6 -5.46 22.49 2.38
CA ASP A 6 -6.17 22.05 1.17
C ASP A 6 -6.46 20.54 1.15
N LEU A 7 -5.76 19.74 1.96
CA LEU A 7 -6.02 18.30 2.10
C LEU A 7 -6.88 17.95 3.30
N ARG A 8 -7.09 18.89 4.24
CA ARG A 8 -7.74 18.63 5.52
C ARG A 8 -9.12 17.99 5.38
N GLU A 9 -9.98 18.57 4.55
CA GLU A 9 -11.35 18.08 4.35
C GLU A 9 -11.36 16.67 3.75
N ILE A 10 -10.46 16.41 2.80
CA ILE A 10 -10.34 15.09 2.16
C ILE A 10 -9.86 14.06 3.19
N VAL A 11 -8.79 14.35 3.92
CA VAL A 11 -8.23 13.44 4.94
C VAL A 11 -9.27 13.14 6.04
N GLU A 12 -10.01 14.14 6.49
CA GLU A 12 -11.07 13.97 7.50
C GLU A 12 -12.22 13.09 6.96
N LYS A 13 -12.61 13.29 5.70
CA LYS A 13 -13.68 12.49 5.06
C LYS A 13 -13.27 11.04 4.80
N GLU A 14 -12.02 10.82 4.38
CA GLU A 14 -11.47 9.49 4.12
C GLU A 14 -11.29 8.67 5.40
N GLY A 15 -10.95 9.33 6.50
CA GLY A 15 -10.48 8.66 7.70
C GLY A 15 -9.07 8.06 7.53
N ASN A 16 -8.76 7.11 8.40
CA ASN A 16 -7.41 6.51 8.51
C ASN A 16 -7.36 5.04 8.13
N GLU A 17 -8.51 4.37 8.01
CA GLU A 17 -8.57 2.92 7.85
C GLU A 17 -9.71 2.55 6.91
N LYS A 18 -9.42 1.60 6.02
CA LYS A 18 -10.43 0.96 5.17
C LYS A 18 -10.06 -0.49 4.98
N ASP A 19 -10.94 -1.38 5.41
CA ASP A 19 -10.83 -2.82 5.21
C ASP A 19 -11.83 -3.27 4.16
N PHE A 20 -11.37 -4.11 3.24
CA PHE A 20 -12.22 -4.65 2.19
C PHE A 20 -11.70 -6.02 1.73
N GLN A 21 -12.53 -6.73 0.99
CA GLN A 21 -12.16 -7.98 0.35
C GLN A 21 -12.16 -7.80 -1.17
N TYR A 22 -11.16 -8.35 -1.84
CA TYR A 22 -11.09 -8.39 -3.30
C TYR A 22 -10.62 -9.77 -3.77
N CYS A 23 -11.36 -10.39 -4.70
CA CYS A 23 -11.08 -11.74 -5.19
C CYS A 23 -10.93 -12.82 -4.09
N GLY A 24 -11.54 -12.62 -2.92
CA GLY A 24 -11.44 -13.52 -1.77
C GLY A 24 -10.30 -13.21 -0.80
N TYR A 25 -9.44 -12.24 -1.11
CA TYR A 25 -8.29 -11.84 -0.29
C TYR A 25 -8.61 -10.58 0.52
N GLN A 26 -8.19 -10.59 1.79
CA GLN A 26 -8.35 -9.46 2.69
C GLN A 26 -7.32 -8.38 2.36
N CYS A 27 -7.81 -7.15 2.27
CA CYS A 27 -7.06 -5.97 1.87
C CYS A 27 -7.29 -4.85 2.88
N HIS A 28 -6.23 -4.07 3.12
CA HIS A 28 -6.23 -3.04 4.15
C HIS A 28 -5.60 -1.76 3.60
N ILE A 29 -6.24 -0.64 3.86
CA ILE A 29 -5.64 0.68 3.70
C ILE A 29 -5.45 1.27 5.08
N ARG A 30 -4.25 1.77 5.37
CA ARG A 30 -3.93 2.44 6.64
C ARG A 30 -3.24 3.77 6.37
N ARG A 31 -3.64 4.81 7.08
CA ARG A 31 -2.93 6.08 7.13
C ARG A 31 -1.91 6.05 8.25
N VAL A 32 -0.65 6.37 7.93
CA VAL A 32 0.36 6.53 8.97
C VAL A 32 0.22 7.89 9.65
N GLY A 33 0.13 7.92 10.98
CA GLY A 33 0.03 9.15 11.77
C GLY A 33 1.38 9.67 12.27
N VAL A 34 1.38 10.58 13.24
CA VAL A 34 2.61 11.08 13.90
C VAL A 34 3.42 9.90 14.46
N PRO A 35 4.76 9.85 14.25
CA PRO A 35 5.65 10.89 13.69
C PRO A 35 5.81 10.88 12.16
N TYR A 36 4.96 10.16 11.42
CA TYR A 36 5.02 10.03 9.96
C TYR A 36 4.09 10.98 9.22
N SER A 37 4.31 11.11 7.91
CA SER A 37 3.80 12.20 7.07
C SER A 37 2.34 12.05 6.60
N GLY A 38 1.51 11.23 7.24
CA GLY A 38 0.07 11.20 6.96
C GLY A 38 -0.33 10.46 5.67
N HIS A 39 0.61 9.83 4.96
CA HIS A 39 0.33 9.12 3.71
C HIS A 39 -0.46 7.83 3.97
N LEU A 40 -1.11 7.35 2.92
CA LEU A 40 -1.78 6.06 2.93
C LEU A 40 -0.80 4.95 2.52
N CYS A 41 -1.03 3.76 3.07
CA CYS A 41 -0.35 2.53 2.71
C CYS A 41 -1.40 1.49 2.36
N GLY A 42 -1.09 0.65 1.37
CA GLY A 42 -1.92 -0.48 0.96
C GLY A 42 -1.32 -1.80 1.39
N TYR A 43 -2.14 -2.71 1.90
CA TYR A 43 -1.72 -4.03 2.36
C TYR A 43 -2.66 -5.14 1.89
N ILE A 44 -2.10 -6.34 1.74
CA ILE A 44 -2.78 -7.56 1.33
C ILE A 44 -2.35 -8.68 2.29
N GLU A 45 -3.32 -9.43 2.81
CA GLU A 45 -3.03 -10.65 3.58
C GLU A 45 -2.58 -11.78 2.64
N ILE A 46 -1.46 -12.42 2.99
CA ILE A 46 -0.91 -13.57 2.30
C ILE A 46 -1.26 -14.84 3.05
N PRO A 47 -2.04 -15.77 2.45
CA PRO A 47 -2.37 -17.03 3.10
C PRO A 47 -1.13 -17.86 3.45
N ARG A 48 -1.19 -18.59 4.58
CA ARG A 48 -0.08 -19.46 5.04
C ARG A 48 0.39 -20.50 4.02
N VAL A 49 -0.48 -20.90 3.11
CA VAL A 49 -0.18 -21.89 2.05
C VAL A 49 0.39 -21.25 0.78
N HIS A 50 0.41 -19.91 0.68
CA HIS A 50 0.89 -19.21 -0.50
C HIS A 50 2.42 -19.18 -0.53
N ILE A 51 3.01 -19.28 -1.72
CA ILE A 51 4.48 -19.34 -1.91
C ILE A 51 5.22 -18.11 -1.40
N LEU A 52 4.55 -16.95 -1.35
CA LEU A 52 5.13 -15.69 -0.88
C LEU A 52 5.12 -15.58 0.65
N HIS A 53 4.46 -16.50 1.35
CA HIS A 53 4.32 -16.41 2.79
C HIS A 53 5.69 -16.50 3.48
N GLY A 54 6.01 -15.51 4.32
CA GLY A 54 7.25 -15.43 5.08
C GLY A 54 8.45 -14.89 4.31
N LEU A 55 8.29 -14.53 3.03
CA LEU A 55 9.33 -13.84 2.26
C LEU A 55 9.37 -12.35 2.63
N SER A 56 10.56 -11.75 2.62
CA SER A 56 10.73 -10.30 2.68
C SER A 56 10.18 -9.63 1.42
N TYR A 57 9.89 -8.32 1.48
CA TYR A 57 9.37 -7.60 0.32
C TYR A 57 10.36 -7.61 -0.86
N ASP A 58 11.68 -7.53 -0.59
CA ASP A 58 12.73 -7.61 -1.62
C ASP A 58 12.77 -8.99 -2.31
N GLU A 59 12.57 -10.07 -1.55
CA GLU A 59 12.49 -11.42 -2.11
C GLU A 59 11.25 -11.60 -2.99
N ILE A 60 10.12 -11.01 -2.60
CA ILE A 60 8.87 -11.06 -3.38
C ILE A 60 9.03 -10.26 -4.68
N GLU A 61 9.58 -9.04 -4.61
CA GLU A 61 9.87 -8.24 -5.80
C GLU A 61 10.83 -8.98 -6.73
N SER A 62 11.91 -9.56 -6.20
CA SER A 62 12.85 -10.36 -6.99
C SER A 62 12.20 -11.61 -7.59
N PHE A 63 11.25 -12.26 -6.92
CA PHE A 63 10.53 -13.42 -7.44
C PHE A 63 9.74 -13.07 -8.71
N TYR A 64 9.20 -11.86 -8.77
CA TYR A 64 8.47 -11.33 -9.91
C TYR A 64 9.33 -10.45 -10.84
N ASN A 65 10.67 -10.55 -10.77
CA ASN A 65 11.59 -9.74 -11.58
C ASN A 65 11.34 -8.22 -11.49
N TYR A 66 10.86 -7.73 -10.33
CA TYR A 66 10.48 -6.33 -10.09
C TYR A 66 9.38 -5.81 -11.03
N GLU A 67 8.49 -6.70 -11.51
CA GLU A 67 7.34 -6.36 -12.35
C GLU A 67 6.03 -6.24 -11.56
N LEU A 68 6.07 -6.42 -10.23
CA LEU A 68 4.88 -6.30 -9.39
C LEU A 68 4.31 -4.87 -9.51
N PRO A 69 3.01 -4.69 -9.82
CA PRO A 69 2.44 -3.37 -10.05
C PRO A 69 2.13 -2.61 -8.75
N ALA A 70 2.89 -2.83 -7.68
CA ALA A 70 2.78 -2.02 -6.46
C ALA A 70 3.30 -0.60 -6.72
N HIS A 71 2.70 0.39 -6.08
CA HIS A 71 3.07 1.80 -6.20
C HIS A 71 4.53 2.01 -5.82
N TYR A 72 5.38 2.04 -6.86
CA TYR A 72 6.85 2.03 -6.78
C TYR A 72 7.47 0.85 -6.01
N GLY A 73 6.75 -0.26 -5.96
CA GLY A 73 7.21 -1.51 -5.33
C GLY A 73 6.69 -1.70 -3.91
N LEU A 74 6.89 -2.92 -3.38
CA LEU A 74 6.60 -3.25 -2.00
C LEU A 74 7.61 -2.59 -1.05
N THR A 75 7.10 -2.07 0.05
CA THR A 75 7.90 -1.47 1.14
C THR A 75 7.65 -2.15 2.48
N PHE A 76 6.76 -3.13 2.51
CA PHE A 76 6.44 -3.91 3.70
C PHE A 76 6.21 -5.38 3.38
N SER A 77 6.80 -6.24 4.20
CA SER A 77 6.39 -7.64 4.35
C SER A 77 6.64 -8.05 5.80
N GLY A 78 5.60 -8.46 6.52
CA GLY A 78 5.72 -8.82 7.92
C GLY A 78 4.45 -9.43 8.50
N GLU A 79 4.58 -10.03 9.69
CA GLU A 79 3.45 -10.62 10.41
C GLU A 79 2.73 -9.54 11.23
N VAL A 80 1.40 -9.43 11.03
CA VAL A 80 0.49 -8.58 11.79
C VAL A 80 -0.55 -9.49 12.42
N GLU A 81 -0.61 -9.53 13.75
CA GLU A 81 -1.55 -10.37 14.52
C GLU A 81 -1.58 -11.86 14.10
N GLY A 82 -0.41 -12.40 13.71
CA GLY A 82 -0.30 -13.80 13.28
C GLY A 82 -0.66 -14.05 11.82
N ILE A 83 -0.85 -13.01 11.01
CA ILE A 83 -1.14 -13.07 9.57
C ILE A 83 -0.02 -12.37 8.80
N GLN A 84 0.52 -13.02 7.77
CA GLN A 84 1.51 -12.40 6.90
C GLN A 84 0.85 -11.33 6.03
N TRP A 85 1.34 -10.10 6.09
CA TRP A 85 0.90 -8.99 5.26
C TRP A 85 2.06 -8.57 4.34
N ILE A 86 1.71 -8.16 3.13
CA ILE A 86 2.61 -7.44 2.22
C ILE A 86 1.99 -6.09 1.87
N GLY A 87 2.79 -5.09 1.53
CA GLY A 87 2.25 -3.79 1.20
C GLY A 87 3.25 -2.78 0.66
N PHE A 88 2.72 -1.62 0.34
CA PHE A 88 3.43 -0.45 -0.19
C PHE A 88 2.95 0.82 0.52
N ASP A 89 3.76 1.88 0.51
CA ASP A 89 3.41 3.20 1.03
C ASP A 89 3.33 4.25 -0.07
N CYS A 90 2.53 5.30 0.15
CA CYS A 90 2.44 6.45 -0.76
C CYS A 90 3.29 7.64 -0.25
N ALA A 91 4.57 7.40 0.05
CA ALA A 91 5.54 8.41 0.45
C ALA A 91 6.76 8.49 -0.49
N HIS A 92 6.55 8.23 -1.77
CA HIS A 92 7.60 8.27 -2.79
C HIS A 92 7.81 9.69 -3.33
N SER A 93 8.91 9.87 -4.06
CA SER A 93 9.16 11.13 -4.76
C SER A 93 8.03 11.44 -5.75
N GLY A 94 7.31 12.53 -5.55
CA GLY A 94 6.12 12.90 -6.33
C GLY A 94 4.79 12.61 -5.63
N ASP A 95 4.81 11.93 -4.48
CA ASP A 95 3.63 11.77 -3.63
C ASP A 95 3.50 12.94 -2.67
N LEU A 96 2.29 13.49 -2.61
CA LEU A 96 1.96 14.50 -1.62
C LEU A 96 1.56 13.84 -0.31
N CYS A 97 2.44 13.87 0.68
CA CYS A 97 2.14 13.47 2.04
C CYS A 97 1.27 14.52 2.76
N PRO A 98 0.11 14.17 3.36
CA PRO A 98 -0.79 15.13 4.00
C PRO A 98 -0.21 15.89 5.19
N MET A 99 0.68 15.28 5.96
CA MET A 99 1.25 15.86 7.17
C MET A 99 2.71 16.27 6.93
N TYR A 100 3.09 17.43 7.49
CA TYR A 100 4.43 17.98 7.35
C TYR A 100 5.01 18.36 8.71
N ALA A 101 6.34 18.33 8.81
CA ALA A 101 7.03 18.88 9.97
C ALA A 101 6.89 20.41 9.98
N GLU A 102 6.65 21.00 11.15
CA GLU A 102 6.51 22.46 11.27
C GLU A 102 7.77 23.17 10.74
N GLY A 103 7.58 24.20 9.91
CA GLY A 103 8.66 24.89 9.20
C GLY A 103 9.08 24.27 7.86
N PHE A 104 8.47 23.15 7.47
CA PHE A 104 8.70 22.49 6.17
C PHE A 104 7.52 22.67 5.19
N GLU A 105 6.64 23.66 5.40
CA GLU A 105 5.43 23.87 4.59
C GLU A 105 5.75 23.99 3.09
N LYS A 106 6.90 24.58 2.77
CA LYS A 106 7.33 24.98 1.41
C LYS A 106 8.08 23.89 0.64
N PHE A 107 8.29 22.71 1.21
CA PHE A 107 8.99 21.61 0.53
C PHE A 107 8.06 20.72 -0.32
N ARG A 108 6.78 21.09 -0.42
CA ARG A 108 5.84 20.52 -1.38
C ARG A 108 6.15 21.01 -2.79
N ASN A 109 6.23 20.08 -3.74
CA ASN A 109 6.29 20.42 -5.16
C ASN A 109 4.87 20.62 -5.71
N GLU A 110 4.70 21.56 -6.64
CA GLU A 110 3.40 21.83 -7.28
C GLU A 110 2.89 20.63 -8.09
N THR A 111 3.80 19.75 -8.52
CA THR A 111 3.49 18.53 -9.26
C THR A 111 3.19 17.32 -8.37
N ASP A 112 3.37 17.43 -7.06
CA ASP A 112 3.11 16.32 -6.15
C ASP A 112 1.60 16.02 -6.12
N THR A 113 1.26 14.74 -6.12
CA THR A 113 -0.13 14.29 -6.14
C THR A 113 -0.44 13.48 -4.89
N TYR A 114 -1.57 13.80 -4.25
CA TYR A 114 -2.03 13.02 -3.11
C TYR A 114 -2.63 11.71 -3.61
N LYS A 115 -2.20 10.60 -3.03
CA LYS A 115 -2.73 9.26 -3.31
C LYS A 115 -3.86 8.99 -2.32
N ASP A 116 -5.07 9.19 -2.78
CA ASP A 116 -6.30 9.05 -2.01
C ASP A 116 -6.68 7.57 -1.79
N MET A 117 -7.75 7.35 -1.01
CA MET A 117 -8.24 6.00 -0.71
C MET A 117 -8.61 5.20 -1.97
N ASP A 118 -9.11 5.86 -3.02
CA ASP A 118 -9.53 5.20 -4.26
C ASP A 118 -8.32 4.80 -5.10
N TYR A 119 -7.28 5.64 -5.16
CA TYR A 119 -5.99 5.32 -5.77
C TYR A 119 -5.37 4.09 -5.11
N VAL A 120 -5.26 4.09 -3.77
CA VAL A 120 -4.64 2.99 -3.04
C VAL A 120 -5.45 1.70 -3.18
N GLU A 121 -6.79 1.76 -3.11
CA GLU A 121 -7.63 0.59 -3.37
C GLU A 121 -7.40 0.04 -4.77
N LYS A 122 -7.35 0.90 -5.80
CA LYS A 122 -7.12 0.46 -7.17
C LYS A 122 -5.76 -0.24 -7.32
N ASN A 123 -4.70 0.33 -6.74
CA ASN A 123 -3.37 -0.27 -6.86
C ASN A 123 -3.23 -1.57 -6.05
N ILE A 124 -3.91 -1.69 -4.89
CA ILE A 124 -4.06 -2.99 -4.21
C ILE A 124 -4.71 -4.02 -5.13
N LYS A 125 -5.79 -3.67 -5.83
CA LYS A 125 -6.46 -4.61 -6.75
C LYS A 125 -5.55 -5.05 -7.88
N GLU A 126 -4.76 -4.14 -8.45
CA GLU A 126 -3.75 -4.45 -9.48
C GLU A 126 -2.71 -5.45 -8.96
N VAL A 127 -2.24 -5.28 -7.71
CA VAL A 127 -1.30 -6.22 -7.07
C VAL A 127 -1.95 -7.58 -6.79
N VAL A 128 -3.18 -7.61 -6.28
CA VAL A 128 -3.93 -8.86 -6.04
C VAL A 128 -4.14 -9.62 -7.36
N ASP A 129 -4.60 -8.92 -8.41
CA ASP A 129 -4.80 -9.52 -9.72
C ASP A 129 -3.48 -10.06 -10.27
N PHE A 130 -2.37 -9.32 -10.13
CA PHE A 130 -1.05 -9.80 -10.55
C PHE A 130 -0.61 -11.04 -9.77
N ILE A 131 -0.61 -11.01 -8.44
CA ILE A 131 -0.11 -12.14 -7.61
C ILE A 131 -0.95 -13.40 -7.85
N PHE A 132 -2.27 -13.26 -7.79
CA PHE A 132 -3.17 -14.41 -7.71
C PHE A 132 -3.74 -14.85 -9.06
N ALA A 133 -3.59 -14.08 -10.14
CA ALA A 133 -3.76 -14.63 -11.48
C ALA A 133 -2.69 -15.68 -11.80
N HIS A 134 -1.43 -15.43 -11.40
CA HIS A 134 -0.32 -16.37 -11.61
C HIS A 134 -0.39 -17.63 -10.73
N SER A 135 -1.15 -17.61 -9.62
CA SER A 135 -1.35 -18.82 -8.80
C SER A 135 -2.28 -19.85 -9.44
N LYS A 136 -3.14 -19.46 -10.39
CA LYS A 136 -4.14 -20.37 -11.01
C LYS A 136 -3.58 -21.24 -12.14
N GLU A 137 -2.40 -20.91 -12.68
CA GLU A 137 -1.78 -21.70 -13.75
C GLU A 137 -1.14 -23.02 -13.24
N GLY A 138 -1.03 -23.21 -11.93
CA GLY A 138 -0.47 -24.42 -11.32
C GLY A 138 -1.47 -25.54 -10.99
N GLU A 139 -2.78 -25.30 -11.10
CA GLU A 139 -3.82 -26.28 -10.66
C GLU A 139 -4.37 -27.20 -11.76
N THR A 140 -4.02 -26.98 -13.03
CA THR A 140 -4.34 -27.92 -14.12
C THR A 140 -3.16 -28.82 -14.43
N ASN A 141 -2.89 -29.81 -13.58
CA ASN A 141 -2.17 -31.06 -13.90
C ASN A 141 -2.30 -32.04 -12.72
N ALA A 142 -3.50 -32.59 -12.50
CA ALA A 142 -3.71 -33.80 -11.69
C ALA A 142 -4.82 -34.65 -12.30
#